data_AF-A0A151ALW7-F1
#
_entry.id   AF-A0A151ALW7-F1
#
_cell.length_a   1.000
_cell.length_b   1.000
_cell.length_c   1.000
_cell.angle_alpha   90.00
_cell.angle_beta   90.00
_cell.angle_gamma   90.00
#
_symmetry.space_group_name_H-M   'P 1'
#
loop_
_entity.id
_entity.type
_entity.pdbx_description
1 polymer ?
#
loop_
_entity_poly.entity_id
_entity_poly.type
_entity_poly.pdbx_seq_one_letter_code
_entity_poly.pdbx_strand_id
1 'polypeptide(L)'
;MKTWDKQKFIIKHGILEWGIPVSIMYAFIITLHEKDLNKIMLISNYFLTNILISSIGFSIGGYFLGYFMWRRHKKNSNKTK
;
A
#
# COMPACT_ATOMS: atom_id res chain seq x y z
N MET A 1 14.47 0.14 -24.56
CA MET A 1 14.22 0.32 -23.11
C MET A 1 12.77 0.76 -22.97
N LYS A 2 11.86 -0.13 -22.50
CA LYS A 2 10.42 0.21 -22.38
C LYS A 2 10.30 1.34 -21.37
N THR A 3 9.96 2.54 -21.82
CA THR A 3 9.60 3.67 -20.97
C THR A 3 8.34 3.29 -20.22
N TRP A 4 8.49 2.70 -19.04
CA TRP A 4 7.36 2.54 -18.14
C TRP A 4 6.85 3.95 -17.84
N ASP A 5 5.61 4.23 -18.23
CA ASP A 5 4.97 5.48 -17.89
C ASP A 5 5.07 5.68 -16.38
N LYS A 6 5.58 6.84 -15.97
CA LYS A 6 5.82 7.19 -14.56
C LYS A 6 4.63 6.82 -13.68
N GLN A 7 3.42 7.14 -14.14
CA GLN A 7 2.18 6.80 -13.42
C GLN A 7 1.98 5.29 -13.27
N LYS A 8 2.18 4.52 -14.34
CA LYS A 8 2.06 3.05 -14.30
C LYS A 8 3.07 2.43 -13.34
N PHE A 9 4.30 2.95 -13.29
CA PHE A 9 5.31 2.50 -12.33
C PHE A 9 4.88 2.80 -10.88
N ILE A 10 4.42 4.02 -10.61
CA ILE A 10 4.01 4.44 -9.27
C ILE A 10 2.79 3.64 -8.79
N ILE A 11 1.78 3.46 -9.64
CA ILE A 11 0.58 2.69 -9.29
C ILE A 11 0.95 1.23 -9.04
N LYS A 12 1.78 0.63 -9.92
CA LYS A 12 2.18 -0.78 -9.78
C LYS A 12 3.02 -1.01 -8.52
N HIS A 13 4.15 -0.33 -8.39
CA HIS A 13 5.10 -0.61 -7.32
C HIS A 13 4.75 0.07 -6.00
N GLY A 14 4.10 1.23 -6.04
CA GLY A 14 3.72 1.99 -4.86
C GLY A 14 2.38 1.56 -4.27
N ILE A 15 1.34 1.47 -5.11
CA ILE A 15 -0.03 1.23 -4.63
C ILE A 15 -0.34 -0.28 -4.63
N LEU A 16 -0.22 -0.95 -5.78
CA LEU A 16 -0.61 -2.36 -5.92
C LEU A 16 0.32 -3.31 -5.16
N GLU A 17 1.64 -3.13 -5.25
CA GLU A 17 2.61 -4.03 -4.61
C GLU A 17 2.93 -3.67 -3.16
N TRP A 18 2.62 -2.45 -2.71
CA TRP A 18 2.93 -2.01 -1.34
C TRP A 18 1.68 -1.53 -0.58
N GLY A 19 0.96 -0.53 -1.07
CA GLY A 19 -0.21 0.03 -0.40
C GLY A 19 -1.32 -0.99 -0.07
N ILE A 20 -1.67 -1.86 -1.02
CA ILE A 20 -2.74 -2.86 -0.84
C ILE A 20 -2.33 -3.98 0.12
N PRO A 21 -1.16 -4.65 -0.02
CA PRO A 21 -0.75 -5.67 0.94
C PRO A 21 -0.61 -5.12 2.37
N VAL A 22 -0.06 -3.91 2.52
CA VAL A 22 0.15 -3.29 3.84
C VAL A 22 -1.18 -2.94 4.50
N SER A 23 -2.18 -2.45 3.76
CA SER A 23 -3.50 -2.16 4.34
C SER A 23 -4.21 -3.43 4.81
N ILE A 24 -4.12 -4.52 4.04
CA ILE A 24 -4.64 -5.82 4.43
C ILE A 24 -3.95 -6.30 5.70
N MET A 25 -2.62 -6.31 5.75
CA MET A 25 -1.86 -6.73 6.93
C MET A 25 -2.19 -5.88 8.16
N TYR A 26 -2.28 -4.56 8.00
CA TYR A 26 -2.62 -3.65 9.09
C TYR A 26 -4.01 -3.95 9.68
N ALA A 27 -5.00 -4.17 8.82
CA ALA A 27 -6.35 -4.51 9.27
C ALA A 27 -6.36 -5.82 10.06
N PHE A 28 -5.64 -6.85 9.59
CA PHE A 28 -5.49 -8.10 10.35
C PHE A 28 -4.81 -7.87 11.71
N ILE A 29 -3.73 -7.10 11.76
CA ILE A 29 -2.99 -6.83 13.01
C ILE A 29 -3.87 -6.12 14.02
N ILE A 30 -4.58 -5.06 13.61
CA ILE A 30 -5.48 -4.31 14.50
C ILE A 30 -6.60 -5.21 15.03
N THR A 31 -7.20 -6.03 14.17
CA THR A 31 -8.28 -6.94 14.56
C THR A 31 -7.82 -8.05 15.49
N LEU A 32 -6.57 -8.50 15.40
CA LEU A 32 -5.99 -9.43 16.37
C LEU A 32 -5.63 -8.76 17.71
N HIS A 33 -5.41 -7.45 17.70
CA HIS A 33 -5.00 -6.72 18.90
C HIS A 33 -6.20 -6.25 19.75
N GLU A 34 -7.40 -6.17 19.16
CA GLU A 34 -8.62 -5.95 19.93
C GLU A 34 -8.97 -7.19 20.77
N LYS A 35 -9.04 -6.98 22.10
CA LYS A 35 -9.17 -8.03 23.12
C LYS A 35 -10.49 -8.83 23.11
N ASP A 36 -11.44 -8.53 22.23
CA ASP A 36 -12.77 -9.16 22.16
C ASP A 36 -12.91 -10.16 20.99
N LEU A 37 -12.04 -11.17 21.00
CA LEU A 37 -11.92 -12.24 19.99
C LEU A 37 -13.19 -13.10 19.71
N ASN A 38 -14.34 -12.79 20.29
CA ASN A 38 -15.50 -13.70 20.33
C ASN A 38 -16.75 -13.30 19.52
N LYS A 39 -16.75 -12.21 18.77
CA LYS A 39 -17.90 -11.90 17.89
C LYS A 39 -17.49 -11.55 16.47
N ILE A 40 -17.32 -12.61 15.67
CA ILE A 40 -17.37 -12.60 14.20
C ILE A 40 -16.25 -11.72 13.58
N MET A 41 -15.04 -12.25 13.71
CA MET A 41 -13.72 -11.62 13.44
C MET A 41 -13.48 -11.07 12.02
N LEU A 42 -14.36 -11.35 11.06
CA LEU A 42 -14.14 -10.99 9.64
C LEU A 42 -15.27 -10.14 9.01
N ILE A 43 -16.41 -9.99 9.69
CA ILE A 43 -17.60 -9.28 9.16
C ILE A 43 -18.04 -8.14 10.10
N SER A 44 -17.25 -7.84 11.14
CA SER A 44 -17.56 -6.70 12.00
C SER A 44 -17.44 -5.40 11.21
N ASN A 45 -18.37 -4.47 11.44
CA ASN A 45 -18.30 -3.12 10.87
C ASN A 45 -16.96 -2.43 11.20
N TYR A 46 -16.34 -2.81 12.32
CA TYR A 46 -15.02 -2.32 12.73
C TYR A 46 -13.89 -2.79 11.79
N PHE A 47 -13.85 -4.08 11.46
CA PHE A 47 -12.86 -4.61 10.50
C PHE A 47 -13.00 -3.95 9.13
N LEU A 48 -14.23 -3.82 8.64
CA LEU A 48 -14.52 -3.24 7.33
C LEU A 48 -14.16 -1.75 7.29
N THR A 49 -14.45 -1.01 8.36
CA THR A 49 -14.07 0.40 8.52
C THR A 49 -12.55 0.57 8.56
N ASN A 50 -11.83 -0.29 9.29
CA ASN A 50 -10.38 -0.24 9.36
C ASN A 50 -9.71 -0.60 8.02
N ILE A 51 -10.22 -1.59 7.28
CA ILE A 51 -9.75 -1.88 5.92
C ILE A 51 -9.97 -0.68 5.00
N LEU A 52 -11.14 -0.04 5.06
CA LEU A 52 -11.43 1.10 4.18
C LEU A 52 -10.49 2.27 4.45
N ILE A 53 -10.33 2.65 5.72
CA ILE A 53 -9.49 3.78 6.14
C ILE A 53 -8.02 3.47 5.87
N SER A 54 -7.56 2.27 6.23
CA SER A 54 -6.17 1.86 6.00
C SER A 54 -5.86 1.74 4.51
N SER A 55 -6.77 1.22 3.69
CA SER A 55 -6.58 1.14 2.24
C SER A 55 -6.38 2.51 1.61
N ILE A 56 -7.17 3.51 2.02
CA ILE A 56 -6.99 4.90 1.55
C ILE A 56 -5.65 5.46 2.05
N GLY A 57 -5.36 5.35 3.35
CA GLY A 57 -4.14 5.88 3.95
C GLY A 57 -2.86 5.28 3.37
N PHE A 58 -2.79 3.95 3.27
CA PHE A 58 -1.65 3.24 2.70
C PHE A 58 -1.56 3.37 1.18
N SER A 59 -2.66 3.60 0.46
CA SER A 59 -2.60 3.95 -0.96
C SER A 59 -1.97 5.33 -1.18
N ILE A 60 -2.29 6.31 -0.33
CA ILE A 60 -1.64 7.63 -0.36
C ILE A 60 -0.15 7.48 -0.04
N GLY A 61 0.19 6.76 1.03
CA GLY A 61 1.59 6.47 1.38
C GLY A 61 2.33 5.72 0.27
N GLY A 62 1.68 4.73 -0.33
CA GLY A 62 2.17 3.96 -1.46
C GLY A 62 2.43 4.80 -2.70
N TYR A 63 1.58 5.79 -2.98
CA TYR A 63 1.82 6.76 -4.06
C TYR A 63 3.10 7.56 -3.83
N PHE A 64 3.32 8.10 -2.63
CA PHE A 64 4.54 8.83 -2.29
C PHE A 64 5.79 7.92 -2.37
N LEU A 65 5.67 6.68 -1.88
CA LEU A 65 6.73 5.68 -1.96
C LEU A 65 7.06 5.35 -3.42
N GLY A 66 6.05 5.07 -4.25
CA GLY A 66 6.22 4.79 -5.67
C GLY A 66 6.84 5.97 -6.40
N TYR A 67 6.45 7.20 -6.07
CA TYR A 67 7.07 8.42 -6.62
C TYR A 67 8.55 8.54 -6.23
N PHE A 68 8.88 8.26 -4.97
CA PHE A 68 10.26 8.24 -4.49
C PHE A 68 11.10 7.16 -5.18
N MET A 69 10.56 5.96 -5.34
CA MET A 69 11.20 4.85 -6.06
C MET A 69 11.44 5.20 -7.53
N TRP A 70 10.47 5.83 -8.20
CA TRP A 70 10.63 6.33 -9.55
C TRP A 70 11.74 7.36 -9.67
N ARG A 71 11.81 8.32 -8.73
CA ARG A 71 12.88 9.33 -8.69
C ARG A 71 14.26 8.69 -8.56
N ARG A 72 14.39 7.65 -7.73
CA ARG A 72 15.65 6.88 -7.60
C ARG A 72 15.97 6.07 -8.85
N HIS A 73 14.97 5.41 -9.44
CA HIS A 73 15.13 4.64 -10.69
C HIS A 73 15.65 5.53 -11.83
N LYS A 74 15.05 6.71 -12.04
CA LYS A 74 15.52 7.68 -13.04
C LYS A 74 16.94 8.19 -12.75
N LYS A 75 17.27 8.46 -11.47
CA LYS A 75 18.62 8.90 -11.08
C LYS A 75 19.69 7.85 -11.36
N ASN A 76 19.39 6.57 -11.12
CA ASN A 76 20.32 5.47 -11.39
C ASN A 76 20.47 5.21 -12.89
N SER A 77 19.37 5.24 -13.65
CA SER A 77 19.42 5.08 -15.12
C SER A 77 20.27 6.15 -15.83
N ASN A 78 20.36 7.36 -15.27
CA ASN A 78 21.21 8.42 -15.82
C ASN A 78 22.69 8.31 -15.41
N LYS A 79 23.01 7.50 -14.39
CA LYS A 79 24.41 7.26 -13.95
C LYS A 79 25.08 6.13 -14.71
N THR A 80 24.30 5.28 -15.39
CA THR A 80 24.80 4.13 -16.17
C THR A 80 24.88 4.45 -17.67
N LYS A 81 24.69 5.72 -18.05
CA LYS A 81 25.02 6.27 -19.36
C LYS A 81 26.31 7.07 -19.25
#